data_AF-A0A978S989-F1
#
_entry.id   AF-A0A978S989-F1
#
_cell.length_a   1.000
_cell.length_b   1.000
_cell.length_c   1.000
_cell.angle_alpha   90.00
_cell.angle_beta   90.00
_cell.angle_gamma   90.00
#
_symmetry.space_group_name_H-M   'P 1'
#
loop_
_entity.id
_entity.type
_entity.pdbx_description
1 polymer ?
#
loop_
_entity_poly.entity_id
_entity_poly.type
_entity_poly.pdbx_seq_one_letter_code
_entity_poly.pdbx_strand_id
1 'polypeptide(L)'
;MKKRGLSLFFVLTLFCLLLGQGAFAPASQAADIKVIINGNQLTADVAPYIQDERMMVPFRALFEALGAKVGWDDVNQVVTGSRGGKEIKLTIDSKTAYVDGRPVELDVPAAVTGDRTFVPLRFVAESLGAEVGWDEAGQTVKVSLGADAGAA
;
A
#
# COMPACT_ATOMS: atom_id res chain seq x y z
N MET A 1 11.78 -65.12 -50.66
CA MET A 1 10.38 -64.62 -50.75
C MET A 1 9.74 -64.90 -49.38
N LYS A 2 9.28 -64.01 -48.50
CA LYS A 2 8.76 -62.63 -48.52
C LYS A 2 8.98 -62.04 -47.10
N LYS A 3 9.58 -60.84 -46.97
CA LYS A 3 8.97 -59.56 -46.50
C LYS A 3 8.53 -59.57 -45.02
N ARG A 4 9.34 -58.99 -44.11
CA ARG A 4 9.22 -57.63 -43.50
C ARG A 4 8.04 -57.48 -42.52
N GLY A 5 8.36 -57.26 -41.25
CA GLY A 5 7.44 -56.83 -40.18
C GLY A 5 8.19 -56.17 -39.01
N LEU A 6 9.17 -55.33 -39.34
CA LEU A 6 9.72 -54.33 -38.42
C LEU A 6 8.64 -53.25 -38.22
N SER A 7 8.50 -52.75 -37.00
CA SER A 7 7.70 -51.57 -36.63
C SER A 7 6.22 -51.82 -36.30
N LEU A 8 5.91 -51.99 -35.00
CA LEU A 8 4.74 -51.31 -34.41
C LEU A 8 4.69 -51.27 -32.87
N PHE A 9 5.54 -52.01 -32.14
CA PHE A 9 5.51 -51.99 -30.67
C PHE A 9 6.51 -51.03 -29.99
N PHE A 10 7.35 -50.33 -30.75
CA PHE A 10 8.28 -49.33 -30.22
C PHE A 10 7.80 -47.88 -30.39
N VAL A 11 6.54 -47.69 -30.82
CA VAL A 11 5.93 -46.36 -31.00
C VAL A 11 4.96 -46.02 -29.85
N LEU A 12 4.65 -46.99 -28.96
CA LEU A 12 3.73 -46.78 -27.83
C LEU A 12 4.44 -46.44 -26.49
N THR A 13 5.78 -46.41 -26.46
CA THR A 13 6.58 -45.95 -25.30
C THR A 13 7.18 -44.56 -25.48
N LEU A 14 6.92 -43.88 -26.61
CA LEU A 14 7.38 -42.51 -26.88
C LEU A 14 6.24 -41.48 -26.92
N PHE A 15 5.00 -41.88 -26.64
CA PHE A 15 3.83 -40.99 -26.56
C PHE A 15 3.31 -40.84 -25.12
N CYS A 16 4.21 -40.93 -24.13
CA CYS A 16 3.87 -40.62 -22.74
C CYS A 16 5.01 -39.86 -22.04
N LEU A 17 5.76 -39.06 -22.80
CA LEU A 17 6.84 -38.20 -22.30
C LEU A 17 6.60 -36.72 -22.65
N LEU A 18 5.34 -36.29 -22.78
CA LEU A 18 5.02 -34.94 -23.28
C LEU A 18 3.86 -34.21 -22.59
N LEU A 19 3.40 -34.66 -21.42
CA LEU A 19 2.34 -33.95 -20.69
C LEU A 19 2.67 -33.93 -19.19
N GLY A 20 3.56 -33.03 -18.80
CA GLY A 20 3.88 -32.88 -17.39
C GLY A 20 4.89 -31.79 -17.08
N GLN A 21 4.97 -30.74 -17.90
CA GLN A 21 5.66 -29.51 -17.51
C GLN A 21 4.58 -28.50 -17.13
N GLY A 22 3.99 -28.70 -15.95
CA GLY A 22 3.32 -27.61 -15.27
C GLY A 22 4.38 -26.54 -15.04
N ALA A 23 4.37 -25.49 -15.87
CA ALA A 23 5.11 -24.29 -15.58
C ALA A 23 4.60 -23.78 -14.24
N PHE A 24 5.36 -24.02 -13.17
CA PHE A 24 5.21 -23.25 -11.94
C PHE A 24 5.44 -21.81 -12.35
N ALA A 25 4.36 -21.05 -12.48
CA ALA A 25 4.46 -19.60 -12.51
C ALA A 25 5.20 -19.20 -11.22
N PRO A 26 6.27 -18.40 -11.30
CA PRO A 26 6.86 -17.86 -10.08
C PRO A 26 5.73 -17.13 -9.35
N ALA A 27 5.48 -17.51 -8.10
CA ALA A 27 4.62 -16.72 -7.23
C ALA A 27 5.18 -15.30 -7.26
N SER A 28 4.37 -14.35 -7.73
CA SER A 28 4.74 -12.94 -7.74
C SER A 28 5.13 -12.57 -6.32
N GLN A 29 6.42 -12.31 -6.12
CA GLN A 29 6.94 -11.85 -4.85
C GLN A 29 6.26 -10.51 -4.59
N ALA A 30 5.36 -10.47 -3.61
CA ALA A 30 4.78 -9.21 -3.15
C ALA A 30 5.96 -8.32 -2.76
N ALA A 31 6.13 -7.22 -3.48
CA ALA A 31 7.15 -6.25 -3.16
C ALA A 31 6.86 -5.74 -1.73
N ASP A 32 7.76 -6.01 -0.79
CA ASP A 32 7.69 -5.47 0.56
C ASP A 32 7.98 -3.97 0.48
N ILE A 33 6.95 -3.18 0.16
CA ILE A 33 7.09 -1.73 0.04
C ILE A 33 7.39 -1.15 1.42
N LYS A 34 8.54 -0.52 1.57
CA LYS A 34 8.96 0.11 2.82
C LYS A 34 8.46 1.53 2.89
N VAL A 35 8.12 1.98 4.10
CA VAL A 35 7.74 3.37 4.37
C VAL A 35 8.73 3.95 5.36
N ILE A 36 9.38 5.05 4.99
CA ILE A 36 10.31 5.81 5.84
C ILE A 36 9.73 7.20 6.06
N ILE A 37 9.57 7.62 7.31
CA ILE A 37 9.04 8.93 7.71
C ILE A 37 10.08 9.64 8.57
N ASN A 38 10.52 10.83 8.13
CA ASN A 38 11.54 11.63 8.79
C ASN A 38 12.83 10.84 9.08
N GLY A 39 13.23 9.97 8.15
CA GLY A 39 14.41 9.10 8.28
C GLY A 39 14.20 7.81 9.09
N ASN A 40 13.06 7.64 9.75
CA ASN A 40 12.74 6.45 10.53
C ASN A 40 11.80 5.52 9.76
N GLN A 41 12.07 4.21 9.78
CA GLN A 41 11.15 3.24 9.19
C GLN A 41 9.83 3.22 9.99
N LEU A 42 8.71 3.30 9.27
CA LEU A 42 7.39 3.24 9.87
C LEU A 42 7.20 1.86 10.51
N THR A 43 6.91 1.85 11.81
CA THR A 43 6.55 0.64 12.54
C THR A 43 5.05 0.68 12.80
N ALA A 44 4.35 -0.34 12.31
CA ALA A 44 2.93 -0.54 12.51
C ALA A 44 2.65 -2.02 12.75
N ASP A 45 1.55 -2.31 13.43
CA ASP A 45 1.11 -3.67 13.73
C ASP A 45 0.46 -4.37 12.53
N VAL A 46 0.05 -3.61 11.52
CA VAL A 46 -0.38 -4.12 10.22
C VAL A 46 0.40 -3.41 9.10
N ALA A 47 0.71 -4.16 8.05
CA ALA A 47 1.51 -3.66 6.93
C ALA A 47 0.71 -2.67 6.06
N PRO A 48 1.37 -1.65 5.49
CA PRO A 48 0.85 -0.87 4.37
C PRO A 48 0.48 -1.76 3.18
N TYR A 49 -0.46 -1.30 2.35
CA TYR A 49 -0.82 -1.97 1.10
C TYR A 49 -1.14 -0.95 0.00
N ILE A 50 -1.23 -1.42 -1.25
CA ILE A 50 -1.66 -0.60 -2.38
C ILE A 50 -3.13 -0.89 -2.70
N GLN A 51 -3.93 0.17 -2.82
CA GLN A 51 -5.31 0.13 -3.29
C GLN A 51 -5.49 1.21 -4.34
N ASP A 52 -5.99 0.85 -5.52
CA ASP A 52 -6.22 1.78 -6.65
C ASP A 52 -5.01 2.71 -6.89
N GLU A 53 -3.81 2.12 -6.97
CA GLU A 53 -2.53 2.83 -7.18
C GLU A 53 -2.18 3.85 -6.08
N ARG A 54 -2.81 3.78 -4.91
CA ARG A 54 -2.48 4.59 -3.73
C ARG A 54 -1.98 3.70 -2.61
N MET A 55 -0.96 4.18 -1.91
CA MET A 55 -0.50 3.53 -0.69
C MET A 55 -1.41 3.86 0.48
N MET A 56 -1.99 2.81 1.04
CA MET A 56 -2.84 2.81 2.21
C MET A 56 -2.00 2.43 3.44
N VAL A 57 -2.07 3.26 4.48
CA VAL A 57 -1.24 3.10 5.70
C VAL A 57 -2.12 3.22 6.94
N PRO A 58 -1.83 2.45 8.01
CA PRO A 58 -2.54 2.59 9.28
C PRO A 58 -2.50 4.03 9.78
N PHE A 59 -3.68 4.61 9.98
CA PHE A 59 -3.77 6.07 10.17
C PHE A 59 -2.95 6.53 11.39
N ARG A 60 -3.09 5.85 12.53
CA ARG A 60 -2.41 6.25 13.77
C ARG A 60 -0.90 6.27 13.60
N ALA A 61 -0.34 5.21 13.00
CA ALA A 61 1.09 5.12 12.77
C ALA A 61 1.60 6.26 11.87
N LEU A 62 0.87 6.58 10.79
CA LEU A 62 1.24 7.66 9.88
C LEU A 62 1.18 9.03 10.57
N PHE A 63 0.07 9.36 11.22
CA PHE A 63 -0.10 10.66 11.87
C PHE A 63 0.89 10.86 13.02
N GLU A 64 1.10 9.85 13.87
CA GLU A 64 2.05 9.93 14.99
C GLU A 64 3.50 10.05 14.50
N ALA A 65 3.88 9.30 13.45
CA ALA A 65 5.22 9.41 12.86
C ALA A 65 5.48 10.79 12.21
N LEU A 66 4.42 11.49 11.79
CA LEU A 66 4.46 12.88 11.35
C LEU A 66 4.38 13.88 12.51
N GLY A 67 4.25 13.44 13.76
CA GLY A 67 4.14 14.29 14.94
C GLY A 67 2.78 14.98 15.08
N ALA A 68 1.73 14.43 14.49
CA ALA A 68 0.37 14.93 14.62
C ALA A 68 -0.37 14.31 15.82
N LYS A 69 -1.26 15.08 16.44
CA LYS A 69 -2.26 14.55 17.38
C LYS A 69 -3.36 13.84 16.58
N VAL A 70 -3.84 12.73 17.13
CA VAL A 70 -4.77 11.82 16.44
C VAL A 70 -6.08 11.71 17.19
N GLY A 71 -7.19 11.74 16.46
CA GLY A 71 -8.53 11.50 16.96
C GLY A 71 -9.26 10.46 16.11
N TRP A 72 -10.14 9.69 16.76
CA TRP A 72 -11.09 8.79 16.12
C TRP A 72 -12.47 9.06 16.71
N ASP A 73 -13.42 9.38 15.84
CA ASP A 73 -14.85 9.45 16.17
C ASP A 73 -15.53 8.17 15.68
N ASP A 74 -15.89 7.31 16.61
CA ASP A 74 -16.51 6.03 16.32
C ASP A 74 -17.96 6.15 15.87
N VAL A 75 -18.66 7.22 16.27
CA VAL A 75 -20.06 7.42 15.89
C VAL A 75 -20.15 7.89 14.45
N ASN A 76 -19.31 8.85 14.07
CA ASN A 76 -19.30 9.44 12.74
C ASN A 76 -18.32 8.74 11.78
N GLN A 77 -17.53 7.79 12.27
CA GLN A 77 -16.48 7.11 11.52
C GLN A 77 -15.49 8.12 10.90
N VAL A 78 -14.98 9.03 11.73
CA VAL A 78 -14.08 10.11 11.29
C VAL A 78 -12.71 9.97 11.95
N VAL A 79 -11.68 9.88 11.11
CA VAL A 79 -10.30 10.09 11.51
C VAL A 79 -10.00 11.58 11.51
N THR A 80 -9.40 12.07 12.59
CA THR A 80 -8.88 13.45 12.67
C THR A 80 -7.38 13.43 12.96
N GLY A 81 -6.62 14.26 12.27
CA GLY A 81 -5.21 14.52 12.56
C GLY A 81 -4.92 16.01 12.63
N SER A 82 -4.10 16.44 13.58
CA SER A 82 -3.77 17.86 13.74
C SER A 82 -2.31 18.11 14.10
N ARG A 83 -1.67 19.11 13.47
CA ARG A 83 -0.28 19.49 13.71
C ARG A 83 -0.01 20.91 13.23
N GLY A 84 0.70 21.71 14.03
CA GLY A 84 1.14 23.05 13.60
C GLY A 84 0.01 23.94 13.07
N GLY A 85 -1.17 23.89 13.70
CA GLY A 85 -2.36 24.65 13.28
C GLY A 85 -3.14 24.07 12.08
N LYS A 86 -2.64 23.00 11.44
CA LYS A 86 -3.35 22.26 10.39
C LYS A 86 -4.26 21.20 11.02
N GLU A 87 -5.46 21.03 10.48
CA GLU A 87 -6.39 19.94 10.81
C GLU A 87 -6.82 19.19 9.55
N ILE A 88 -6.83 17.87 9.59
CA ILE A 88 -7.33 17.00 8.53
C ILE A 88 -8.40 16.09 9.11
N LYS A 89 -9.52 15.96 8.39
CA LYS A 89 -10.61 15.03 8.70
C LYS A 89 -10.89 14.13 7.50
N LEU A 90 -10.88 12.82 7.74
CA LEU A 90 -11.26 11.81 6.74
C LEU A 90 -12.41 11.00 7.30
N THR A 91 -13.52 10.94 6.56
CA THR A 91 -14.63 10.05 6.89
C THR A 91 -14.41 8.72 6.17
N ILE A 92 -14.62 7.61 6.87
CA ILE A 92 -14.52 6.28 6.26
C ILE A 92 -15.48 6.16 5.07
N ASP A 93 -15.00 5.54 4.00
CA ASP A 93 -15.71 5.30 2.73
C ASP A 93 -16.16 6.58 1.98
N SER A 94 -15.75 7.77 2.45
CA SER A 94 -15.99 9.03 1.77
C SER A 94 -14.79 9.46 0.93
N LYS A 95 -15.04 9.84 -0.32
CA LYS A 95 -14.04 10.52 -1.17
C LYS A 95 -13.85 12.00 -0.81
N THR A 96 -14.66 12.55 0.09
CA THR A 96 -14.48 13.93 0.56
C THR A 96 -13.77 13.93 1.91
N ALA A 97 -12.56 14.47 1.92
CA ALA A 97 -11.84 14.84 3.13
C ALA A 97 -12.00 16.35 3.41
N TYR A 98 -11.61 16.79 4.60
CA TYR A 98 -11.53 18.20 4.94
C TYR A 98 -10.13 18.55 5.43
N VAL A 99 -9.55 19.61 4.88
CA VAL A 99 -8.28 20.20 5.33
C VAL A 99 -8.57 21.63 5.76
N ASP A 100 -8.34 21.92 7.04
CA ASP A 100 -8.67 23.21 7.68
C ASP A 100 -10.12 23.65 7.39
N GLY A 101 -11.05 22.69 7.45
CA GLY A 101 -12.47 22.89 7.18
C GLY A 101 -12.86 23.03 5.70
N ARG A 102 -11.91 23.01 4.76
CA ARG A 102 -12.20 23.06 3.32
C ARG A 102 -12.29 21.65 2.73
N PRO A 103 -13.32 21.35 1.92
CA PRO A 103 -13.46 20.03 1.30
C PRO A 103 -12.36 19.80 0.25
N VAL A 104 -11.78 18.61 0.24
CA VAL A 104 -10.78 18.14 -0.73
C VAL A 104 -11.15 16.73 -1.17
N GLU A 105 -11.08 16.47 -2.47
CA GLU A 105 -11.38 15.16 -3.03
C GLU A 105 -10.18 14.20 -2.89
N LEU A 106 -10.48 12.97 -2.48
CA LEU A 106 -9.56 11.86 -2.37
C LEU A 106 -9.69 10.97 -3.60
N ASP A 107 -8.53 10.53 -4.12
CA ASP A 107 -8.50 9.47 -5.14
C ASP A 107 -9.10 8.16 -4.60
N VAL A 108 -8.69 7.80 -3.37
CA VAL A 108 -9.10 6.61 -2.63
C VAL A 108 -9.57 7.02 -1.24
N PRO A 109 -10.78 6.62 -0.81
CA PRO A 109 -11.30 6.97 0.51
C PRO A 109 -10.46 6.34 1.62
N ALA A 110 -10.55 6.91 2.82
CA ALA A 110 -10.14 6.18 4.02
C ALA A 110 -11.01 4.93 4.18
N ALA A 111 -10.42 3.82 4.61
CA ALA A 111 -11.10 2.54 4.65
C ALA A 111 -10.76 1.78 5.94
N VAL A 112 -11.68 0.93 6.38
CA VAL A 112 -11.42 -0.03 7.46
C VAL A 112 -11.17 -1.40 6.83
N THR A 113 -9.99 -1.97 7.09
CA THR A 113 -9.62 -3.31 6.63
C THR A 113 -9.29 -4.16 7.85
N GLY A 114 -10.12 -5.18 8.13
CA GLY A 114 -10.08 -5.89 9.41
C GLY A 114 -10.44 -4.94 10.55
N ASP A 115 -9.60 -4.87 11.58
CA ASP A 115 -9.79 -4.02 12.76
C ASP A 115 -8.94 -2.73 12.71
N ARG A 116 -8.51 -2.31 11.51
CA ARG A 116 -7.58 -1.20 11.33
C ARG A 116 -8.09 -0.23 10.28
N THR A 117 -7.97 1.05 10.62
CA THR A 117 -8.29 2.17 9.73
C THR A 117 -7.05 2.56 8.93
N PHE A 118 -7.21 2.60 7.62
CA PHE A 118 -6.19 2.98 6.65
C PHE A 118 -6.55 4.29 5.96
N VAL A 119 -5.53 5.08 5.67
CA VAL A 119 -5.65 6.36 4.98
C VAL A 119 -4.64 6.45 3.83
N PRO A 120 -4.94 7.23 2.77
CA PRO A 120 -3.98 7.45 1.69
C PRO A 120 -2.77 8.23 2.19
N LEU A 121 -1.58 7.61 2.16
CA LEU A 121 -0.36 8.18 2.75
C LEU A 121 -0.02 9.54 2.16
N ARG A 122 -0.04 9.66 0.84
CA ARG A 122 0.41 10.89 0.15
C ARG A 122 -0.46 12.08 0.52
N PHE A 123 -1.78 11.91 0.45
CA PHE A 123 -2.74 12.95 0.80
C PHE A 123 -2.53 13.46 2.22
N VAL A 124 -2.43 12.55 3.20
CA VAL A 124 -2.25 12.92 4.61
C VAL A 124 -0.91 13.61 4.84
N ALA A 125 0.17 13.05 4.30
CA ALA A 125 1.52 13.61 4.43
C ALA A 125 1.59 15.04 3.86
N GLU A 126 1.16 15.24 2.61
CA GLU A 126 1.20 16.54 1.94
C GLU A 126 0.29 17.57 2.62
N SER A 127 -0.90 17.15 3.07
CA SER A 127 -1.82 18.03 3.81
C SER A 127 -1.22 18.51 5.14
N LEU A 128 -0.35 17.72 5.78
CA LEU A 128 0.41 18.11 6.98
C LEU A 128 1.70 18.88 6.66
N GLY A 129 1.98 19.16 5.38
CA GLY A 129 3.17 19.89 4.93
C GLY A 129 4.43 19.03 4.82
N ALA A 130 4.29 17.72 4.68
CA ALA A 130 5.40 16.82 4.35
C ALA A 130 5.54 16.66 2.83
N GLU A 131 6.76 16.39 2.38
CA GLU A 131 7.06 15.96 1.02
C GLU A 131 7.05 14.44 0.94
N VAL A 132 6.58 13.89 -0.19
CA VAL A 132 6.50 12.45 -0.42
C VAL A 132 7.27 12.08 -1.69
N GLY A 133 8.31 11.27 -1.53
CA GLY A 133 9.14 10.74 -2.60
C GLY A 133 9.02 9.22 -2.73
N TRP A 134 9.33 8.73 -3.93
CA TRP A 134 9.49 7.32 -4.21
C TRP A 134 10.95 7.01 -4.53
N ASP A 135 11.51 6.01 -3.84
CA ASP A 135 12.82 5.45 -4.12
C ASP A 135 12.64 4.12 -4.86
N GLU A 136 12.89 4.15 -6.18
CA GLU A 136 12.69 2.98 -7.04
C GLU A 136 13.65 1.84 -6.70
N ALA A 137 14.91 2.15 -6.39
CA ALA A 137 15.95 1.15 -6.13
C ALA A 137 15.66 0.34 -4.86
N GLY A 138 15.14 1.02 -3.83
CA GLY A 138 14.76 0.41 -2.56
C GLY A 138 13.28 0.04 -2.42
N GLN A 139 12.45 0.28 -3.44
CA GLN A 139 10.99 0.21 -3.37
C GLN A 139 10.43 0.84 -2.09
N THR A 140 10.87 2.08 -1.82
CA THR A 140 10.62 2.75 -0.54
C THR A 140 9.88 4.07 -0.76
N VAL A 141 8.77 4.25 -0.06
CA VAL A 141 8.14 5.57 0.08
C VAL A 141 8.89 6.34 1.16
N LYS A 142 9.40 7.52 0.82
CA LYS A 142 10.08 8.43 1.75
C LYS A 142 9.17 9.63 2.00
N VAL A 143 8.91 9.93 3.27
CA VAL A 143 8.14 11.08 3.71
C VAL A 143 9.02 11.94 4.60
N SER A 144 9.10 13.24 4.32
CA SER A 144 9.93 14.17 5.07
C SER A 144 9.19 15.47 5.32
N LEU A 145 9.16 15.92 6.57
CA LEU A 145 8.69 17.26 6.90
C LEU A 145 9.77 18.28 6.51
N GLY A 146 9.38 19.37 5.84
CA GLY A 146 10.28 20.50 5.60
C GLY A 146 10.78 21.08 6.94
N ALA A 147 12.02 21.57 6.96
CA ALA A 147 12.71 22.04 8.18
C ALA A 147 11.94 23.11 9.00
N ASP A 148 10.99 23.82 8.37
CA ASP A 148 10.16 24.84 9.00
C ASP A 148 8.89 24.31 9.69
N ALA A 149 8.57 23.02 9.56
CA ALA A 149 7.29 22.48 10.01
C ALA A 149 7.20 22.28 11.54
N GLY A 150 8.27 22.54 12.30
CA GLY A 150 8.37 22.27 13.75
C GLY A 150 8.61 23.50 14.64
N ALA A 151 8.58 24.72 14.09
CA ALA A 151 8.79 25.95 14.86
C ALA A 151 7.50 26.79 14.90
N ALA A 152 6.59 26.45 15.81
CA ALA A 152 5.54 27.33 16.30
C ALA A 152 5.18 26.96 17.74
#